data_AF-A0A7S0PR42-F1
#
_entry.id   AF-A0A7S0PR42-F1
#
_cell.length_a   1.000
_cell.length_b   1.000
_cell.length_c   1.000
_cell.angle_alpha   90.00
_cell.angle_beta   90.00
_cell.angle_gamma   90.00
#
_symmetry.space_group_name_H-M   'P 1'
#
loop_
_entity.id
_entity.type
_entity.pdbx_description
1 polymer ?
#
loop_
_entity_poly.entity_id
_entity_poly.type
_entity_poly.pdbx_seq_one_letter_code
_entity_poly.pdbx_strand_id
1 'polypeptide(L)'
;AMAESPATALRRYQTDLRKLVRGGFNRYADAKKCWVVWTDDARNALTDAANCAIVGDVGASHPLPERLSSIPGLERALRARRRESSAGQLRELKAVYAAGRAAVFDAIGECERVVGEARTRVEAWSNQSHQGADGPLFGSLRAGDMIDLLSAAIGMIRHDCDAKAALLEETIRALEESDPAVIAARAKSAASREQKADEDGSDGEERLALSREALTTIVATWILSPYVNKEVLAEIDAVAALEMRD
;
A
#
# COMPACT_ATOMS: atom_id res chain seq x y z
N ALA A 1 3.29 24.15 48.44
CA ALA A 1 2.69 24.26 47.10
C ALA A 1 1.18 24.10 47.26
N MET A 2 0.37 25.07 46.82
CA MET A 2 -1.09 24.89 46.85
C MET A 2 -1.47 23.87 45.80
N ALA A 3 -2.28 22.88 46.18
CA ALA A 3 -2.81 21.89 45.23
C ALA A 3 -3.64 22.59 44.15
N GLU A 4 -3.43 22.21 42.89
CA GLU A 4 -4.16 22.76 41.74
C GLU A 4 -5.67 22.52 41.92
N SER A 5 -6.49 23.54 41.62
CA SER A 5 -7.94 23.39 41.69
C SER A 5 -8.42 22.34 40.67
N PRO A 6 -9.36 21.44 41.03
CA PRO A 6 -9.90 20.43 40.11
C PRO A 6 -10.42 21.01 38.79
N ALA A 7 -10.99 22.22 38.83
CA ALA A 7 -11.47 22.91 37.63
C ALA A 7 -10.33 23.36 36.69
N THR A 8 -9.17 23.70 37.25
CA THR A 8 -7.98 24.09 36.46
C THR A 8 -7.33 22.87 35.83
N ALA A 9 -7.21 21.78 36.61
CA ALA A 9 -6.73 20.49 36.11
C ALA A 9 -7.61 19.94 34.96
N LEU A 10 -8.94 20.02 35.10
CA LEU A 10 -9.88 19.62 34.05
C LEU A 10 -9.68 20.45 32.77
N ARG A 11 -9.65 21.78 32.85
CA ARG A 11 -9.45 22.64 31.66
C ARG A 11 -8.14 22.35 30.94
N ARG A 12 -7.06 22.08 31.70
CA ARG A 12 -5.76 21.74 31.15
C ARG A 12 -5.81 20.40 30.40
N TYR A 13 -6.39 19.38 31.03
CA TYR A 13 -6.60 18.08 30.39
C TYR A 13 -7.42 18.19 29.11
N GLN A 14 -8.54 18.92 29.12
CA GLN A 14 -9.38 19.13 27.93
C GLN A 14 -8.60 19.83 26.81
N THR A 15 -7.78 20.83 27.15
CA THR A 15 -6.95 21.56 26.18
C THR A 15 -5.90 20.66 25.55
N ASP A 16 -5.18 19.88 26.35
CA ASP A 16 -4.13 18.98 25.87
C ASP A 16 -4.71 17.86 25.01
N LEU A 17 -5.84 17.29 25.41
CA LEU A 17 -6.50 16.24 24.66
C LEU A 17 -7.05 16.75 23.32
N ARG A 18 -7.58 17.98 23.28
CA ARG A 18 -7.97 18.62 22.02
C ARG A 18 -6.80 18.79 21.06
N LYS A 19 -5.63 19.20 21.56
CA LYS A 19 -4.42 19.30 20.74
C LYS A 19 -3.98 17.95 20.20
N LEU A 20 -4.04 16.89 21.01
CA LEU A 20 -3.69 15.55 20.56
C LEU A 20 -4.66 15.03 19.48
N VAL A 21 -5.97 15.16 19.69
CA VAL A 21 -6.98 14.73 18.71
C VAL A 21 -6.84 15.49 17.40
N ARG A 22 -6.66 16.81 17.44
CA ARG A 22 -6.38 17.63 16.24
C ARG A 22 -5.06 17.22 15.57
N GLY A 23 -4.02 16.98 16.36
CA GLY A 23 -2.77 16.42 15.87
C GLY A 23 -2.98 15.10 15.13
N GLY A 24 -3.81 14.22 15.68
CA GLY A 24 -4.20 12.95 15.07
C GLY A 24 -4.90 13.13 13.73
N PHE A 25 -5.86 14.04 13.61
CA PHE A 25 -6.52 14.35 12.33
C PHE A 25 -5.56 14.94 11.29
N ASN A 26 -4.61 15.77 11.70
CA ASN A 26 -3.56 16.25 10.81
C ASN A 26 -2.70 15.08 10.29
N ARG A 27 -2.29 14.16 11.18
CA ARG A 27 -1.54 12.96 10.78
C ARG A 27 -2.35 12.03 9.89
N TYR A 28 -3.65 11.90 10.14
CA TYR A 28 -4.55 11.15 9.28
C TYR A 28 -4.62 11.78 7.87
N ALA A 29 -4.73 13.11 7.77
CA ALA A 29 -4.73 13.81 6.49
C ALA A 29 -3.40 13.60 5.73
N ASP A 30 -2.27 13.64 6.43
CA ASP A 30 -0.94 13.34 5.86
C ASP A 30 -0.88 11.89 5.35
N ALA A 31 -1.30 10.91 6.18
CA ALA A 31 -1.32 9.49 5.83
C ALA A 31 -2.21 9.22 4.60
N LYS A 32 -3.39 9.85 4.57
CA LYS A 32 -4.32 9.77 3.43
C LYS A 32 -3.72 10.34 2.16
N LYS A 33 -3.03 11.48 2.25
CA LYS A 33 -2.34 12.07 1.09
C LYS A 33 -1.27 11.13 0.55
N CYS A 34 -0.43 10.56 1.42
CA CYS A 34 0.57 9.57 1.04
C CYS A 34 -0.07 8.34 0.39
N TRP A 35 -1.17 7.84 0.96
CA TRP A 35 -1.91 6.70 0.45
C TRP A 35 -2.48 6.92 -0.97
N VAL A 36 -3.08 8.09 -1.22
CA VAL A 36 -3.62 8.44 -2.54
C VAL A 36 -2.50 8.50 -3.57
N VAL A 37 -1.41 9.23 -3.26
CA VAL A 37 -0.27 9.38 -4.16
C VAL A 37 0.34 8.01 -4.50
N TRP A 38 0.61 7.19 -3.48
CA TRP A 38 1.19 5.87 -3.71
C TRP A 38 0.25 4.97 -4.51
N THR A 39 -1.05 4.99 -4.23
CA THR A 39 -2.03 4.19 -4.98
C THR A 39 -2.05 4.56 -6.46
N ASP A 40 -2.00 5.86 -6.78
CA ASP A 40 -2.01 6.36 -8.16
C ASP A 40 -0.70 6.06 -8.89
N ASP A 41 0.45 6.31 -8.25
CA ASP A 41 1.76 6.05 -8.83
C ASP A 41 1.95 4.55 -9.08
N ALA A 42 1.57 3.72 -8.11
CA ALA A 42 1.64 2.27 -8.23
C ALA A 42 0.70 1.74 -9.31
N ARG A 43 -0.50 2.31 -9.46
CA ARG A 43 -1.41 1.96 -10.56
C ARG A 43 -0.74 2.20 -11.91
N ASN A 44 -0.14 3.36 -12.09
CA ASN A 44 0.48 3.75 -13.36
C ASN A 44 1.66 2.82 -13.67
N ALA A 45 2.60 2.66 -12.72
CA ALA A 45 3.76 1.80 -12.89
C ALA A 45 3.37 0.33 -13.12
N LEU A 46 2.36 -0.18 -12.41
CA LEU A 46 1.84 -1.53 -12.59
C LEU A 46 1.22 -1.71 -13.98
N THR A 47 0.47 -0.71 -14.46
CA THR A 47 -0.13 -0.72 -15.80
C THR A 47 0.94 -0.74 -16.88
N ASP A 48 2.00 0.08 -16.75
CA ASP A 48 3.09 0.13 -17.72
C ASP A 48 3.91 -1.16 -17.73
N ALA A 49 4.18 -1.75 -16.56
CA ALA A 49 4.83 -3.04 -16.42
C ALA A 49 3.98 -4.17 -17.04
N ALA A 50 2.68 -4.22 -16.74
CA ALA A 50 1.76 -5.20 -17.30
C ALA A 50 1.62 -5.07 -18.82
N ASN A 51 1.51 -3.84 -19.35
CA ASN A 51 1.48 -3.59 -20.78
C ASN A 51 2.76 -4.06 -21.47
N CYS A 52 3.93 -3.80 -20.87
CA CYS A 52 5.19 -4.29 -21.42
C CYS A 52 5.28 -5.82 -21.43
N ALA A 53 4.81 -6.49 -20.37
CA ALA A 53 4.77 -7.95 -20.30
C ALA A 53 3.84 -8.53 -21.39
N ILE A 54 2.62 -8.01 -21.51
CA ILE A 54 1.61 -8.48 -22.48
C ILE A 54 2.05 -8.21 -23.93
N VAL A 55 2.49 -6.99 -24.24
CA VAL A 55 2.91 -6.61 -25.60
C VAL A 55 4.23 -7.27 -25.98
N GLY A 56 5.13 -7.47 -25.02
CA GLY A 56 6.34 -8.26 -25.20
C GLY A 56 6.04 -9.66 -25.71
N ASP A 57 5.01 -10.30 -25.14
CA ASP A 57 4.57 -11.65 -25.47
C ASP A 57 3.84 -11.72 -26.83
N VAL A 58 2.85 -10.84 -27.06
CA VAL A 58 2.09 -10.77 -28.35
C VAL A 58 2.99 -10.38 -29.52
N GLY A 59 3.92 -9.43 -29.30
CA GLY A 59 4.83 -9.01 -30.35
C GLY A 59 5.93 -10.03 -30.66
N ALA A 60 6.17 -11.01 -29.77
CA ALA A 60 7.21 -12.04 -29.94
C ALA A 60 6.66 -13.36 -30.50
N SER A 61 5.35 -13.59 -30.34
CA SER A 61 4.65 -14.79 -30.81
C SER A 61 4.24 -14.74 -32.29
N HIS A 62 4.19 -13.55 -32.91
CA HIS A 62 3.95 -13.42 -34.34
C HIS A 62 5.25 -13.14 -35.13
N PRO A 63 5.51 -13.88 -36.24
CA PRO A 63 6.64 -13.59 -37.09
C PRO A 63 6.52 -12.19 -37.70
N LEU A 64 7.66 -11.50 -37.85
CA LEU A 64 7.70 -10.21 -38.54
C LEU A 64 7.17 -10.37 -39.99
N PRO A 65 6.41 -9.40 -40.52
CA PRO A 65 6.06 -9.39 -41.94
C PRO A 65 7.30 -9.57 -42.83
N GLU A 66 7.18 -10.27 -43.96
CA GLU A 66 8.32 -10.61 -44.86
C GLU A 66 9.20 -9.41 -45.23
N ARG A 67 8.59 -8.24 -45.41
CA ARG A 67 9.29 -6.98 -45.73
C ARG A 67 10.18 -6.47 -44.60
N LEU A 68 9.87 -6.84 -43.36
CA LEU A 68 10.62 -6.47 -42.17
C LEU A 68 11.57 -7.59 -41.72
N SER A 69 11.20 -8.86 -41.93
CA SER A 69 12.05 -10.01 -41.58
C SER A 69 13.32 -10.10 -42.43
N SER A 70 13.31 -9.52 -43.64
CA SER A 70 14.46 -9.41 -44.53
C SER A 70 15.48 -8.35 -44.12
N ILE A 71 15.19 -7.49 -43.13
CA ILE A 71 16.11 -6.46 -42.64
C ILE A 71 17.12 -7.11 -41.67
N PRO A 72 18.43 -7.15 -42.01
CA PRO A 72 19.43 -7.81 -41.18
C PRO A 72 19.49 -7.23 -39.76
N GLY A 73 19.37 -8.10 -38.76
CA GLY A 73 19.51 -7.73 -37.35
C GLY A 73 18.32 -7.00 -36.70
N LEU A 74 17.27 -6.66 -37.46
CA LEU A 74 16.10 -5.95 -36.94
C LEU A 74 15.40 -6.73 -35.82
N GLU A 75 15.16 -8.03 -36.03
CA GLU A 75 14.51 -8.89 -35.03
C GLU A 75 15.31 -8.95 -33.71
N ARG A 76 16.64 -9.00 -33.80
CA ARG A 76 17.53 -8.98 -32.64
C ARG A 76 17.47 -7.62 -31.93
N ALA A 77 17.47 -6.52 -32.67
CA ALA A 77 17.36 -5.17 -32.12
C ALA A 77 16.01 -4.94 -31.44
N LEU A 78 14.91 -5.38 -32.05
CA LEU A 78 13.56 -5.29 -31.47
C LEU A 78 13.45 -6.11 -30.18
N ARG A 79 13.96 -7.34 -30.16
CA ARG A 79 14.02 -8.16 -28.94
C ARG A 79 14.85 -7.50 -27.84
N ALA A 80 16.01 -6.94 -28.18
CA ALA A 80 16.86 -6.24 -27.22
C ALA A 80 16.15 -5.03 -26.61
N ARG A 81 15.54 -4.17 -27.46
CA ARG A 81 14.80 -2.98 -27.02
C ARG A 81 13.61 -3.33 -26.13
N ARG A 82 12.88 -4.42 -26.44
CA ARG A 82 11.77 -4.89 -25.60
C ARG A 82 12.24 -5.37 -24.23
N ARG A 83 13.35 -6.11 -24.15
CA ARG A 83 13.94 -6.54 -22.88
C ARG A 83 14.36 -5.34 -22.03
N GLU A 84 15.02 -4.36 -22.64
CA GLU A 84 15.43 -3.13 -21.95
C GLU A 84 14.22 -2.35 -21.43
N SER A 85 13.17 -2.20 -22.24
CA SER A 85 11.91 -1.58 -21.82
C SER A 85 11.26 -2.31 -20.66
N SER A 86 11.15 -3.65 -20.74
CA SER A 86 10.56 -4.48 -19.67
C SER A 86 11.35 -4.37 -18.37
N ALA A 87 12.68 -4.43 -18.43
CA ALA A 87 13.55 -4.27 -17.27
C ALA A 87 13.46 -2.86 -16.66
N GLY A 88 13.30 -1.83 -17.51
CA GLY A 88 13.04 -0.46 -17.08
C GLY A 88 11.74 -0.34 -16.30
N GLN A 89 10.64 -0.87 -16.85
CA GLN A 89 9.33 -0.81 -16.20
C GLN A 89 9.26 -1.59 -14.90
N LEU A 90 9.89 -2.78 -14.84
CA LEU A 90 9.99 -3.55 -13.60
C LEU A 90 10.79 -2.78 -12.54
N ARG A 91 11.87 -2.09 -12.93
CA ARG A 91 12.66 -1.26 -12.01
C ARG A 91 11.84 -0.09 -11.47
N GLU A 92 11.06 0.56 -12.32
CA GLU A 92 10.19 1.67 -11.94
C GLU A 92 9.09 1.20 -10.97
N LEU A 93 8.42 0.08 -11.27
CA LEU A 93 7.44 -0.54 -10.37
C LEU A 93 8.05 -0.86 -9.00
N LYS A 94 9.26 -1.43 -8.96
CA LYS A 94 9.99 -1.70 -7.71
C LYS A 94 10.33 -0.43 -6.94
N ALA A 95 10.72 0.64 -7.63
CA ALA A 95 11.03 1.91 -7.01
C ALA A 95 9.78 2.55 -6.38
N VAL A 96 8.66 2.55 -7.10
CA VAL A 96 7.37 3.04 -6.60
C VAL A 96 6.88 2.19 -5.43
N TYR A 97 6.99 0.86 -5.51
CA TYR A 97 6.68 -0.03 -4.40
C TYR A 97 7.51 0.32 -3.16
N ALA A 98 8.83 0.38 -3.26
CA ALA A 98 9.70 0.60 -2.12
C ALA A 98 9.53 1.99 -1.49
N ALA A 99 9.59 3.05 -2.31
CA ALA A 99 9.54 4.44 -1.82
C ALA A 99 8.14 4.81 -1.32
N GLY A 100 7.11 4.48 -2.09
CA GLY A 100 5.73 4.81 -1.73
C GLY A 100 5.22 4.01 -0.53
N ARG A 101 5.59 2.72 -0.44
CA ARG A 101 5.26 1.90 0.73
C ARG A 101 5.90 2.45 2.00
N ALA A 102 7.19 2.77 1.99
CA ALA A 102 7.84 3.35 3.18
C ALA A 102 7.13 4.63 3.63
N ALA A 103 6.89 5.56 2.70
CA ALA A 103 6.28 6.85 3.02
C ALA A 103 4.85 6.72 3.59
N VAL A 104 4.00 5.84 3.03
CA VAL A 104 2.63 5.67 3.54
C VAL A 104 2.59 4.95 4.88
N PHE A 105 3.42 3.91 5.08
CA PHE A 105 3.44 3.15 6.33
C PHE A 105 4.05 3.97 7.47
N ASP A 106 5.04 4.81 7.20
CA ASP A 106 5.59 5.75 8.18
C ASP A 106 4.52 6.77 8.62
N ALA A 107 3.77 7.32 7.67
CA ALA A 107 2.70 8.27 7.96
C ALA A 107 1.54 7.61 8.74
N ILE A 108 1.19 6.36 8.41
CA ILE A 108 0.22 5.56 9.16
C ILE A 108 0.70 5.34 10.59
N GLY A 109 1.95 4.89 10.77
CA GLY A 109 2.52 4.61 12.09
C GLY A 109 2.57 5.85 12.99
N GLU A 110 2.90 7.02 12.43
CA GLU A 110 2.85 8.30 13.16
C GLU A 110 1.42 8.67 13.57
N CYS A 111 0.42 8.41 12.72
CA CYS A 111 -0.98 8.62 13.07
C CYS A 111 -1.43 7.66 14.19
N GLU A 112 -1.12 6.36 14.07
CA GLU A 112 -1.41 5.35 15.09
C GLU A 112 -0.76 5.69 16.44
N ARG A 113 0.47 6.20 16.43
CA ARG A 113 1.17 6.67 17.63
C ARG A 113 0.40 7.78 18.34
N VAL A 114 -0.04 8.81 17.60
CA VAL A 114 -0.80 9.93 18.18
C VAL A 114 -2.17 9.48 18.70
N VAL A 115 -2.85 8.58 17.98
CA VAL A 115 -4.11 7.95 18.43
C VAL A 115 -3.89 7.17 19.73
N GLY A 116 -2.81 6.40 19.83
CA GLY A 116 -2.44 5.66 21.02
C GLY A 116 -2.18 6.58 22.22
N GLU A 117 -1.42 7.66 22.01
CA GLU A 117 -1.16 8.67 23.04
C GLU A 117 -2.45 9.34 23.55
N ALA A 118 -3.38 9.66 22.63
CA ALA A 118 -4.68 10.21 23.00
C ALA A 118 -5.50 9.20 23.83
N ARG A 119 -5.52 7.93 23.44
CA ARG A 119 -6.23 6.86 24.16
C ARG A 119 -5.68 6.67 25.57
N THR A 120 -4.35 6.53 25.72
CA THR A 120 -3.69 6.40 27.02
C THR A 120 -4.00 7.59 27.92
N ARG A 121 -4.08 8.82 27.36
CA ARG A 121 -4.40 10.02 28.12
C ARG A 121 -5.86 10.03 28.60
N VAL A 122 -6.80 9.53 27.79
CA VAL A 122 -8.21 9.35 28.19
C VAL A 122 -8.34 8.33 29.31
N GLU A 123 -7.69 7.17 29.19
CA GLU A 123 -7.69 6.12 30.20
C GLU A 123 -7.07 6.59 31.52
N ALA A 124 -5.93 7.28 31.46
CA ALA A 124 -5.27 7.84 32.64
C ALA A 124 -6.16 8.84 33.39
N TRP A 125 -6.87 9.70 32.65
CA TRP A 125 -7.81 10.64 33.25
C TRP A 125 -9.03 9.94 33.87
N SER A 126 -9.59 8.94 33.18
CA SER A 126 -10.71 8.15 33.70
C SER A 126 -10.35 7.45 35.02
N ASN A 127 -9.14 6.90 35.13
CA ASN A 127 -8.67 6.21 36.34
C ASN A 127 -8.39 7.17 37.52
N GLN A 128 -7.99 8.41 37.23
CA GLN A 128 -7.77 9.44 38.26
C GLN A 128 -9.09 10.08 38.72
N SER A 129 -10.08 10.18 37.83
CA SER A 129 -11.38 10.80 38.07
C SER A 129 -12.34 9.79 38.71
N HIS A 130 -12.30 9.64 40.04
CA HIS A 130 -13.06 8.60 40.78
C HIS A 130 -14.59 8.62 40.62
N GLN A 131 -15.21 9.60 39.96
CA GLN A 131 -16.67 9.65 39.74
C GLN A 131 -17.01 10.44 38.47
N GLY A 132 -17.66 9.78 37.51
CA GLY A 132 -18.68 10.39 36.64
C GLY A 132 -18.27 11.46 35.62
N ALA A 133 -16.99 11.70 35.36
CA ALA A 133 -16.58 12.60 34.30
C ALA A 133 -16.55 11.84 32.97
N ASP A 134 -17.71 11.74 32.31
CA ASP A 134 -17.75 11.52 30.87
C ASP A 134 -16.72 12.48 30.24
N GLY A 135 -15.74 11.91 29.52
CA GLY A 135 -14.60 12.66 29.01
C GLY A 135 -15.03 13.90 28.19
N PRO A 136 -14.09 14.81 27.87
CA PRO A 136 -14.42 16.02 27.13
C PRO A 136 -15.22 15.74 25.87
N LEU A 137 -16.23 16.57 25.67
CA LEU A 137 -16.97 16.61 24.41
C LEU A 137 -16.17 17.41 23.37
N PHE A 138 -16.19 16.87 22.15
CA PHE A 138 -15.72 17.42 20.90
C PHE A 138 -16.97 17.64 20.03
N GLY A 139 -17.50 18.87 20.04
CA GLY A 139 -18.85 19.13 19.56
C GLY A 139 -19.88 18.28 20.33
N SER A 140 -20.45 17.29 19.66
CA SER A 140 -21.41 16.31 20.22
C SER A 140 -20.81 14.94 20.55
N LEU A 141 -19.55 14.67 20.17
CA LEU A 141 -18.89 13.37 20.34
C LEU A 141 -18.02 13.33 21.59
N ARG A 142 -17.93 12.17 22.23
CA ARG A 142 -16.99 12.00 23.35
C ARG A 142 -15.58 11.84 22.80
N ALA A 143 -14.60 12.23 23.61
CA ALA A 143 -13.19 12.05 23.28
C ALA A 143 -12.84 10.60 22.86
N GLY A 144 -13.42 9.61 23.55
CA GLY A 144 -13.25 8.19 23.20
C GLY A 144 -13.77 7.89 21.80
N ASP A 145 -15.00 8.29 21.50
CA ASP A 145 -15.64 8.09 20.20
C ASP A 145 -14.82 8.74 19.05
N MET A 146 -14.27 9.93 19.29
CA MET A 146 -13.39 10.63 18.33
C MET A 146 -12.08 9.88 18.07
N ILE A 147 -11.48 9.32 19.12
CA ILE A 147 -10.26 8.51 19.02
C ILE A 147 -10.55 7.19 18.30
N ASP A 148 -11.70 6.57 18.60
CA ASP A 148 -12.14 5.33 17.94
C ASP A 148 -12.43 5.57 16.47
N LEU A 149 -13.08 6.69 16.10
CA LEU A 149 -13.30 7.10 14.72
C LEU A 149 -11.96 7.26 13.98
N LEU A 150 -11.01 8.00 14.57
CA LEU A 150 -9.70 8.21 13.98
C LEU A 150 -8.91 6.90 13.84
N SER A 151 -9.01 6.02 14.84
CA SER A 151 -8.41 4.68 14.82
C SER A 151 -9.01 3.79 13.74
N ALA A 152 -10.34 3.83 13.55
CA ALA A 152 -11.02 3.08 12.49
C ALA A 152 -10.61 3.61 11.11
N ALA A 153 -10.56 4.94 10.95
CA ALA A 153 -10.15 5.59 9.72
C ALA A 153 -8.75 5.19 9.27
N ILE A 154 -7.78 5.22 10.20
CA ILE A 154 -6.40 4.84 9.89
C ILE A 154 -6.28 3.33 9.65
N GLY A 155 -7.05 2.51 10.37
CA GLY A 155 -7.12 1.07 10.16
C GLY A 155 -7.64 0.70 8.77
N MET A 156 -8.62 1.43 8.23
CA MET A 156 -9.10 1.23 6.86
C MET A 156 -8.02 1.51 5.82
N ILE A 157 -7.29 2.64 5.96
CA ILE A 157 -6.18 2.98 5.06
C ILE A 157 -5.09 1.91 5.15
N ARG A 158 -4.73 1.49 6.36
CA ARG A 158 -3.71 0.48 6.60
C ARG A 158 -4.05 -0.85 5.95
N HIS A 159 -5.28 -1.34 6.14
CA HIS A 159 -5.73 -2.60 5.55
C HIS A 159 -5.65 -2.56 4.01
N ASP A 160 -6.10 -1.46 3.39
CA ASP A 160 -5.99 -1.29 1.94
C ASP A 160 -4.52 -1.24 1.48
N CYS A 161 -3.66 -0.53 2.22
CA CYS A 161 -2.22 -0.49 1.96
C CYS A 161 -1.56 -1.86 2.06
N ASP A 162 -1.88 -2.66 3.08
CA ASP A 162 -1.34 -4.02 3.27
C ASP A 162 -1.76 -4.94 2.12
N ALA A 163 -3.04 -4.94 1.76
CA ALA A 163 -3.55 -5.74 0.65
C ALA A 163 -2.88 -5.36 -0.70
N LYS A 164 -2.75 -4.06 -0.96
CA LYS A 164 -2.08 -3.54 -2.16
C LYS A 164 -0.58 -3.83 -2.16
N ALA A 165 0.08 -3.70 -1.02
CA ALA A 165 1.51 -4.03 -0.90
C ALA A 165 1.76 -5.50 -1.22
N ALA A 166 0.97 -6.41 -0.65
CA ALA A 166 1.07 -7.84 -0.90
C ALA A 166 0.86 -8.18 -2.38
N LEU A 167 -0.15 -7.55 -3.02
CA LEU A 167 -0.42 -7.73 -4.44
C LEU A 167 0.74 -7.24 -5.32
N LEU A 168 1.31 -6.07 -5.02
CA LEU A 168 2.49 -5.56 -5.75
C LEU A 168 3.71 -6.47 -5.57
N GLU A 169 3.96 -6.93 -4.34
CA GLU A 169 5.10 -7.79 -4.05
C GLU A 169 5.03 -9.10 -4.84
N GLU A 170 3.86 -9.74 -4.84
CA GLU A 170 3.66 -10.97 -5.60
C GLU A 170 3.73 -10.72 -7.12
N THR A 171 3.21 -9.59 -7.60
CA THR A 171 3.31 -9.23 -9.01
C THR A 171 4.75 -8.96 -9.44
N ILE A 172 5.52 -8.23 -8.63
CA ILE A 172 6.94 -7.97 -8.86
C ILE A 172 7.71 -9.29 -8.91
N ARG A 173 7.48 -10.18 -7.93
CA ARG A 173 8.10 -11.50 -7.87
C ARG A 173 7.81 -12.29 -9.14
N ALA A 174 6.55 -12.37 -9.54
CA ALA A 174 6.18 -13.15 -10.71
C ALA A 174 6.71 -12.53 -12.03
N LEU A 175 6.83 -11.19 -12.12
CA LEU A 175 7.49 -10.54 -13.26
C LEU A 175 9.00 -10.82 -13.31
N GLU A 176 9.68 -10.86 -12.15
CA GLU A 176 11.09 -11.26 -12.06
C GLU A 176 11.31 -12.71 -12.48
N GLU A 177 10.41 -13.61 -12.08
CA GLU A 177 10.49 -15.01 -12.45
C GLU A 177 10.17 -15.28 -13.93
N SER A 178 9.41 -14.38 -14.56
CA SER A 178 9.07 -14.46 -15.98
C SER A 178 10.20 -13.98 -16.90
N ASP A 179 11.33 -13.51 -16.35
CA ASP A 179 12.49 -13.12 -17.15
C ASP A 179 13.07 -14.36 -17.89
N PRO A 180 13.18 -14.33 -19.24
CA PRO A 180 13.76 -15.42 -20.02
C PRO A 180 15.17 -15.84 -19.56
N ALA A 181 15.97 -14.92 -19.02
CA ALA A 181 17.28 -15.23 -18.47
C ALA A 181 17.19 -16.06 -17.18
N VAL A 182 16.22 -15.76 -16.31
CA VAL A 182 15.93 -16.50 -15.07
C VAL A 182 15.36 -17.88 -15.41
N ILE A 183 14.42 -17.95 -16.36
CA ILE A 183 13.88 -19.22 -16.87
C ILE A 183 14.99 -20.09 -17.46
N ALA A 184 15.86 -19.52 -18.31
CA ALA A 184 16.97 -20.26 -18.91
C ALA A 184 18.02 -20.70 -17.87
N ALA A 185 18.28 -19.89 -16.84
CA ALA A 185 19.15 -20.28 -15.73
C ALA A 185 18.55 -21.43 -14.91
N ARG A 186 17.25 -21.35 -14.57
CA ARG A 186 16.52 -22.41 -13.88
C ARG A 186 16.50 -23.70 -14.69
N ALA A 187 16.22 -23.63 -16.00
CA ALA A 187 16.23 -24.79 -16.89
C ALA A 187 17.62 -25.45 -16.95
N LYS A 188 18.70 -24.66 -16.99
CA LYS A 188 20.07 -25.19 -16.91
C LYS A 188 20.36 -25.83 -15.55
N SER A 189 19.92 -25.22 -14.45
CA SER A 189 20.08 -25.78 -13.11
C SER A 189 19.26 -27.06 -12.91
N ALA A 190 18.04 -27.13 -13.43
CA ALA A 190 17.17 -28.31 -13.40
C ALA A 190 17.77 -29.45 -14.25
N ALA A 191 18.22 -29.17 -15.47
CA ALA A 191 18.92 -30.16 -16.31
C ALA A 191 20.22 -30.67 -15.66
N SER A 192 20.90 -29.83 -14.86
CA SER A 192 22.07 -30.23 -14.08
C SER A 192 21.72 -31.03 -12.82
N ARG A 193 20.48 -30.92 -12.32
CA ARG A 193 19.94 -31.63 -11.16
C ARG A 193 19.34 -32.98 -11.55
N GLU A 194 18.67 -33.07 -12.69
CA GLU A 194 18.19 -34.32 -13.29
C GLU A 194 19.34 -35.27 -13.65
N GLN A 195 20.55 -34.75 -13.90
CA GLN A 195 21.76 -35.58 -14.02
C GLN A 195 22.29 -36.12 -12.67
N LYS A 196 21.70 -35.73 -11.53
CA LYS A 196 22.20 -36.07 -10.18
C LYS A 196 21.16 -36.64 -9.21
N ALA A 197 19.87 -36.66 -9.53
CA ALA A 197 18.84 -37.15 -8.62
C ALA A 197 17.67 -37.80 -9.38
N ASP A 198 17.74 -39.13 -9.54
CA ASP A 198 16.59 -39.97 -9.21
C ASP A 198 16.38 -39.79 -7.69
N GLU A 199 15.12 -39.61 -7.26
CA GLU A 199 14.70 -39.37 -5.87
C GLU A 199 14.98 -37.94 -5.35
N ASP A 200 13.99 -37.04 -5.47
CA ASP A 200 13.18 -36.62 -4.31
C ASP A 200 12.09 -35.62 -4.74
N GLY A 201 10.85 -35.88 -4.35
CA GLY A 201 9.68 -35.10 -4.71
C GLY A 201 9.61 -33.80 -3.91
N SER A 202 10.07 -32.69 -4.50
CA SER A 202 9.83 -31.36 -3.95
C SER A 202 8.48 -30.86 -4.43
N ASP A 203 7.56 -30.70 -3.47
CA ASP A 203 6.27 -30.04 -3.59
C ASP A 203 6.42 -28.72 -4.35
N GLY A 204 5.76 -28.62 -5.49
CA GLY A 204 5.76 -27.43 -6.32
C GLY A 204 4.93 -26.36 -5.62
N GLU A 205 5.59 -25.35 -5.06
CA GLU A 205 4.91 -24.11 -4.68
C GLU A 205 3.99 -23.69 -5.83
N GLU A 206 2.69 -23.55 -5.58
CA GLU A 206 1.73 -22.98 -6.52
C GLU A 206 2.14 -21.53 -6.79
N ARG A 207 2.99 -21.34 -7.79
CA ARG A 207 3.49 -20.03 -8.20
C ARG A 207 2.49 -19.41 -9.16
N LEU A 208 2.23 -18.12 -8.98
CA LEU A 208 1.40 -17.34 -9.89
C LEU A 208 2.05 -17.31 -11.28
N ALA A 209 1.56 -18.17 -12.17
CA ALA A 209 1.82 -18.06 -13.59
C ALA A 209 1.10 -16.81 -14.10
N LEU A 210 1.84 -15.74 -14.38
CA LEU A 210 1.28 -14.50 -14.93
C LEU A 210 0.86 -14.70 -16.38
N SER A 211 -0.28 -15.37 -16.59
CA SER A 211 -0.96 -15.33 -17.87
C SER A 211 -1.38 -13.88 -18.17
N ARG A 212 -1.63 -13.59 -19.45
CA ARG A 212 -2.19 -12.31 -19.86
C ARG A 212 -3.47 -11.99 -19.07
N GLU A 213 -4.36 -12.98 -18.91
CA GLU A 213 -5.58 -12.81 -18.13
C GLU A 213 -5.29 -12.47 -16.66
N ALA A 214 -4.30 -13.13 -16.05
CA ALA A 214 -3.89 -12.89 -14.66
C ALA A 214 -3.38 -11.45 -14.46
N LEU A 215 -2.50 -10.96 -15.34
CA LEU A 215 -1.98 -9.58 -15.29
C LEU A 215 -3.09 -8.55 -15.49
N THR A 216 -3.98 -8.74 -16.47
CA THR A 216 -5.13 -7.84 -16.64
C THR A 216 -6.07 -7.87 -15.45
N THR A 217 -6.25 -9.02 -14.81
CA THR A 217 -7.08 -9.16 -13.60
C THR A 217 -6.46 -8.47 -12.39
N ILE A 218 -5.13 -8.52 -12.25
CA ILE A 218 -4.39 -7.81 -11.20
C ILE A 218 -4.54 -6.30 -11.38
N VAL A 219 -4.34 -5.77 -12.59
CA VAL A 219 -4.54 -4.34 -12.88
C VAL A 219 -6.01 -3.94 -12.67
N ALA A 220 -6.96 -4.77 -13.11
CA ALA A 220 -8.38 -4.52 -12.89
C ALA A 220 -8.74 -4.51 -11.40
N THR A 221 -8.21 -5.44 -10.61
CA THR A 221 -8.40 -5.50 -9.15
C THR A 221 -7.83 -4.24 -8.49
N TRP A 222 -6.66 -3.77 -8.91
CA TRP A 222 -6.06 -2.52 -8.42
C TRP A 222 -6.95 -1.30 -8.64
N ILE A 223 -7.58 -1.22 -9.82
CA ILE A 223 -8.40 -0.08 -10.24
C ILE A 223 -9.82 -0.15 -9.66
N LEU A 224 -10.41 -1.35 -9.63
CA LEU A 224 -11.85 -1.55 -9.38
C LEU A 224 -12.17 -1.97 -7.95
N SER A 225 -11.18 -2.39 -7.15
CA SER A 225 -11.37 -2.81 -5.76
C SER A 225 -10.64 -1.88 -4.78
N PRO A 226 -11.06 -0.61 -4.61
CA PRO A 226 -10.65 0.13 -3.43
C PRO A 226 -11.23 -0.61 -2.21
N TYR A 227 -10.40 -1.16 -1.34
CA TYR A 227 -10.86 -1.82 -0.11
C TYR A 227 -11.43 -0.82 0.91
N VAL A 228 -11.47 0.46 0.55
CA VAL A 228 -11.94 1.55 1.37
C VAL A 228 -13.28 2.07 0.84
N ASN A 229 -14.31 2.01 1.69
CA ASN A 229 -15.61 2.61 1.41
C ASN A 229 -15.47 4.14 1.36
N LYS A 230 -15.73 4.73 0.18
CA LYS A 230 -15.59 6.17 -0.08
C LYS A 230 -16.59 7.02 0.72
N GLU A 231 -17.77 6.49 1.02
CA GLU A 231 -18.79 7.19 1.81
C GLU A 231 -18.36 7.31 3.26
N VAL A 232 -17.82 6.23 3.83
CA VAL A 232 -17.26 6.21 5.19
C VAL A 232 -16.07 7.16 5.30
N LEU A 233 -15.17 7.17 4.31
CA LEU A 233 -14.09 8.17 4.26
C LEU A 233 -14.62 9.60 4.22
N ALA A 234 -15.64 9.88 3.42
CA ALA A 234 -16.20 11.22 3.29
C ALA A 234 -16.86 11.70 4.58
N GLU A 235 -17.50 10.80 5.33
CA GLU A 235 -18.06 11.11 6.66
C GLU A 235 -16.94 11.44 7.67
N ILE A 236 -15.87 10.65 7.68
CA ILE A 236 -14.70 10.90 8.54
C ILE A 236 -14.01 12.22 8.16
N ASP A 237 -13.90 12.52 6.86
CA ASP A 237 -13.35 13.80 6.37
C ASP A 237 -14.20 14.99 6.81
N ALA A 238 -15.53 14.84 6.80
CA ALA A 238 -16.44 15.88 7.27
C ALA A 238 -16.24 16.13 8.76
N VAL A 239 -16.11 15.07 9.57
CA VAL A 239 -15.79 15.18 11.00
C VAL A 239 -14.42 15.85 11.21
N ALA A 240 -13.39 15.43 10.47
CA ALA A 240 -12.07 16.05 10.54
C ALA A 240 -12.12 17.55 10.20
N ALA A 241 -12.83 17.92 9.14
CA ALA A 241 -12.98 19.31 8.71
C ALA A 241 -13.74 20.18 9.72
N LEU A 242 -14.71 19.60 10.43
CA LEU A 242 -15.42 20.29 11.52
C LEU A 242 -14.50 20.53 12.72
N GLU A 243 -13.69 19.55 13.12
CA GLU A 243 -12.80 19.65 14.27
C GLU A 243 -11.56 20.53 14.03
N MET A 244 -11.15 20.68 12.77
CA MET A 244 -10.04 21.54 12.34
C MET A 244 -10.45 22.99 12.06
N ARG A 245 -11.75 23.34 12.13
CA ARG A 245 -12.28 24.67 11.75
C ARG A 245 -12.08 25.78 12.81
N ASP A 246 -11.58 25.44 13.99
CA ASP A 246 -11.37 26.34 15.15
C ASP A 246 -9.92 26.33 15.65
#